data_AF-A0A844CAH5-F1
#
_entry.id   AF-A0A844CAH5-F1
#
_cell.length_a   1.000
_cell.length_b   1.000
_cell.length_c   1.000
_cell.angle_alpha   90.00
_cell.angle_beta   90.00
_cell.angle_gamma   90.00
#
_symmetry.space_group_name_H-M   'P 1'
#
loop_
_entity.id
_entity.type
_entity.pdbx_description
1 polymer ?
#
loop_
_entity_poly.entity_id
_entity_poly.type
_entity_poly.pdbx_seq_one_letter_code
_entity_poly.pdbx_strand_id
1 'polypeptide(L)'
;MTTCLSTCQLVHLLTRIQSTPYINWMSMWGRQKQFDELHAELDRRGYSGPRPSRQLKRLRVEDINLALFNTDPMHTCCVENDCKDEYMLIAAHAFKLAQQGFAMEAALYQALSSSFDEDMVRGEHIENVIALLVGMPVAAVELAGDTHA
;
A
#
# COMPACT_ATOMS: atom_id res chain seq x y z
N MET A 1 30.28 -0.09 -8.90
CA MET A 1 29.45 0.72 -9.81
C MET A 1 28.16 1.03 -9.08
N THR A 2 28.04 2.24 -8.52
CA THR A 2 26.83 2.66 -7.78
C THR A 2 25.78 3.01 -8.82
N THR A 3 24.79 2.14 -9.03
CA THR A 3 23.66 2.44 -9.92
C THR A 3 22.92 3.66 -9.39
N CYS A 4 22.98 4.76 -10.13
CA CYS A 4 22.24 5.97 -9.78
C CYS A 4 20.76 5.71 -10.06
N LEU A 5 19.97 5.50 -9.01
CA LEU A 5 18.53 5.24 -9.13
C LEU A 5 17.81 6.51 -9.62
N SER A 6 16.85 6.35 -10.51
CA SER A 6 15.92 7.42 -10.90
C SER A 6 14.99 7.79 -9.74
N THR A 7 14.40 8.99 -9.79
CA THR A 7 13.45 9.45 -8.76
C THR A 7 12.25 8.52 -8.62
N CYS A 8 11.72 7.99 -9.73
CA CYS A 8 10.64 7.00 -9.73
C CYS A 8 11.05 5.71 -9.00
N GLN A 9 12.26 5.21 -9.25
CA GLN A 9 12.77 4.01 -8.56
C GLN A 9 12.94 4.24 -7.06
N LEU A 10 13.37 5.43 -6.63
CA LEU A 10 13.46 5.76 -5.20
C LEU A 10 12.08 5.73 -4.53
N VAL A 11 11.07 6.31 -5.17
CA VAL A 11 9.68 6.28 -4.66
C VAL A 11 9.16 4.86 -4.59
N HIS A 12 9.37 4.03 -5.62
CA HIS A 12 8.95 2.62 -5.61
C HIS A 12 9.64 1.82 -4.50
N LEU A 13 10.93 2.07 -4.24
CA LEU A 13 11.64 1.43 -3.14
C LEU A 13 11.09 1.85 -1.77
N LEU A 14 10.78 3.13 -1.58
CA LEU A 14 10.13 3.62 -0.37
C LEU A 14 8.77 2.93 -0.16
N THR A 15 7.95 2.84 -1.20
CA THR A 15 6.65 2.16 -1.15
C THR A 15 6.82 0.72 -0.71
N ARG A 16 7.74 -0.02 -1.34
CA ARG A 16 8.04 -1.41 -0.99
C ARG A 16 8.53 -1.56 0.44
N ILE A 17 9.43 -0.69 0.89
CA ILE A 17 9.97 -0.72 2.26
C ILE A 17 8.83 -0.53 3.29
N GLN A 18 7.94 0.42 3.03
CA GLN A 18 6.87 0.76 3.96
C GLN A 18 5.74 -0.29 3.96
N SER A 19 5.51 -0.97 2.84
CA SER A 19 4.51 -2.04 2.72
C SER A 19 5.06 -3.43 3.06
N THR A 20 6.35 -3.57 3.38
CA THR A 20 6.91 -4.87 3.78
C THR A 20 6.60 -5.17 5.26
N PRO A 21 6.09 -6.35 5.63
CA PRO A 21 5.86 -6.73 7.02
C PRO A 21 7.14 -6.72 7.89
N TYR A 22 6.93 -6.62 9.21
CA TYR A 22 7.97 -6.83 10.20
C TYR A 22 8.38 -8.31 10.22
N ILE A 23 9.69 -8.57 10.29
CA ILE A 23 10.23 -9.94 10.46
C ILE A 23 10.97 -10.03 11.80
N ASN A 24 12.03 -9.24 11.97
CA ASN A 24 12.81 -9.17 13.19
C ASN A 24 13.43 -7.77 13.37
N TRP A 25 14.00 -7.52 14.55
CA TRP A 25 14.50 -6.19 14.92
C TRP A 25 15.73 -5.76 14.11
N MET A 26 16.62 -6.68 13.73
CA MET A 26 17.81 -6.37 12.92
C MET A 26 17.40 -5.94 11.51
N SER A 27 16.46 -6.68 10.89
CA SER A 27 15.89 -6.34 9.59
C SER A 27 15.17 -4.99 9.63
N MET A 28 14.47 -4.66 10.72
CA MET A 28 13.84 -3.34 10.87
C MET A 28 14.84 -2.21 10.98
N TRP A 29 15.94 -2.40 11.71
CA TRP A 29 16.96 -1.35 11.83
C TRP A 29 17.60 -1.03 10.48
N GLY A 30 18.00 -2.06 9.72
CA GLY A 30 18.54 -1.87 8.38
C GLY A 30 17.52 -1.21 7.43
N ARG A 31 16.24 -1.58 7.56
CA ARG A 31 15.14 -0.98 6.81
C ARG A 31 14.93 0.49 7.15
N GLN A 32 14.95 0.86 8.43
CA GLN A 32 14.82 2.26 8.86
C GLN A 32 15.94 3.11 8.27
N LYS A 33 17.19 2.62 8.34
CA LYS A 33 18.33 3.31 7.74
C LYS A 33 18.14 3.52 6.24
N GLN A 34 17.78 2.48 5.51
CA GLN A 34 17.54 2.58 4.06
C GLN A 34 16.39 3.54 3.74
N PHE A 35 15.32 3.51 4.52
CA PHE A 35 14.17 4.40 4.38
C PHE A 35 14.56 5.87 4.56
N ASP A 36 15.34 6.18 5.59
CA ASP A 36 15.82 7.54 5.87
C ASP A 36 16.75 8.04 4.76
N GLU A 37 17.65 7.18 4.27
CA GLU A 37 18.57 7.49 3.17
C GLU A 37 17.82 7.81 1.86
N LEU A 38 16.77 7.04 1.53
CA LEU A 38 15.96 7.25 0.33
C LEU A 38 15.15 8.57 0.41
N HIS A 39 14.59 8.90 1.58
CA HIS A 39 13.91 10.18 1.78
C HIS A 39 14.89 11.35 1.66
N ALA A 40 16.07 11.25 2.27
CA ALA A 40 17.11 12.27 2.16
C ALA A 40 17.62 12.44 0.72
N GLU A 41 17.68 11.36 -0.06
CA GLU A 41 18.01 11.41 -1.49
C GLU A 41 16.96 12.18 -2.29
N LEU A 42 15.67 11.93 -2.05
CA LEU A 42 14.58 12.69 -2.67
C LEU A 42 14.65 14.18 -2.30
N ASP A 43 14.92 14.49 -1.03
CA ASP A 43 15.03 15.88 -0.56
C ASP A 43 16.22 16.60 -1.22
N ARG A 44 17.37 15.94 -1.34
CA ARG A 44 18.55 16.50 -2.02
C ARG A 44 18.28 16.80 -3.49
N ARG A 45 17.40 16.03 -4.13
CA ARG A 45 16.95 16.26 -5.52
C ARG A 45 15.89 17.35 -5.63
N GLY A 46 15.39 17.88 -4.52
CA GLY A 46 14.28 18.84 -4.50
C GLY A 46 12.95 18.23 -4.96
N TYR A 47 12.77 16.92 -4.81
CA TYR A 47 11.54 16.26 -5.22
C TYR A 47 10.37 16.63 -4.29
N SER A 48 9.29 17.14 -4.89
CA SER A 48 8.07 17.58 -4.19
C SER A 48 6.82 16.80 -4.60
N GLY A 49 6.94 15.77 -5.44
CA GLY A 49 5.81 14.96 -5.88
C GLY A 49 5.31 13.96 -4.82
N PRO A 50 4.29 13.15 -5.17
CA PRO A 50 3.74 12.13 -4.28
C PRO A 50 4.83 11.16 -3.81
N ARG A 51 4.96 10.99 -2.49
CA ARG A 51 5.86 10.02 -1.89
C ARG A 51 5.23 9.41 -0.63
N PRO A 52 5.66 8.20 -0.24
CA PRO A 52 5.24 7.57 1.01
C PRO A 52 5.49 8.46 2.23
N SER A 53 4.73 8.21 3.30
CA SER A 53 4.85 8.94 4.55
C SER A 53 6.30 8.89 5.07
N ARG A 54 6.72 9.89 5.85
CA ARG A 54 8.06 9.95 6.44
C ARG A 54 8.22 9.11 7.71
N GLN A 55 7.17 8.42 8.14
CA GLN A 55 7.23 7.58 9.32
C GLN A 55 7.13 6.12 8.89
N LEU A 56 8.21 5.38 9.04
CA LEU A 56 8.16 3.94 8.86
C LEU A 56 7.27 3.34 9.95
N LYS A 57 6.15 2.74 9.54
CA LYS A 57 5.23 2.04 10.44
C LYS A 57 5.54 0.55 10.42
N ARG A 58 5.27 -0.12 11.54
CA ARG A 58 5.20 -1.58 11.57
C ARG A 58 3.86 -1.97 11.02
N LEU A 59 3.86 -2.51 9.80
CA LEU A 59 2.65 -2.95 9.15
C LEU A 59 1.98 -4.08 9.95
N ARG A 60 0.67 -3.96 10.16
CA ARG A 60 -0.19 -4.99 10.76
C ARG A 60 -1.35 -5.32 9.83
N VAL A 61 -2.05 -6.40 10.13
CA VAL A 61 -3.24 -6.84 9.39
C VAL A 61 -4.31 -5.76 9.41
N GLU A 62 -4.51 -5.08 10.54
CA GLU A 62 -5.52 -4.04 10.70
C GLU A 62 -5.24 -2.83 9.80
N ASP A 63 -3.96 -2.52 9.54
CA ASP A 63 -3.59 -1.41 8.67
C ASP A 63 -3.94 -1.73 7.20
N ILE A 64 -3.78 -3.00 6.78
CA ILE A 64 -4.19 -3.47 5.44
C ILE A 64 -5.72 -3.49 5.33
N ASN A 65 -6.40 -4.04 6.34
CA ASN A 65 -7.86 -4.08 6.37
C ASN A 65 -8.47 -2.68 6.32
N LEU A 66 -7.91 -1.71 7.05
CA LEU A 66 -8.36 -0.32 7.01
C LEU A 66 -8.15 0.31 5.63
N ALA A 67 -7.03 0.02 4.97
CA ALA A 67 -6.80 0.50 3.59
C ALA A 67 -7.79 -0.11 2.59
N LEU A 68 -8.08 -1.41 2.70
CA LEU A 68 -9.10 -2.10 1.89
C LEU A 68 -10.50 -1.52 2.16
N PHE A 69 -10.88 -1.37 3.42
CA PHE A 69 -12.18 -0.79 3.81
C PHE A 69 -12.38 0.63 3.28
N ASN A 70 -11.34 1.49 3.38
CA ASN A 70 -11.44 2.88 2.94
C ASN A 70 -11.45 3.03 1.41
N THR A 71 -10.89 2.07 0.68
CA THR A 71 -10.91 2.08 -0.80
C THR A 71 -12.08 1.31 -1.37
N ASP A 72 -12.64 0.36 -0.61
CA ASP A 72 -13.68 -0.58 -1.03
C ASP A 72 -13.45 -1.11 -2.46
N PRO A 73 -12.31 -1.79 -2.72
CA PRO A 73 -11.89 -2.14 -4.07
C PRO A 73 -12.84 -3.11 -4.78
N MET A 74 -13.74 -3.75 -4.03
CA MET A 74 -14.70 -4.71 -4.57
C MET A 74 -16.14 -4.21 -4.46
N HIS A 75 -16.35 -2.96 -4.04
CA HIS A 75 -17.65 -2.34 -3.85
C HIS A 75 -18.61 -3.21 -3.02
N THR A 76 -18.14 -3.71 -1.88
CA THR A 76 -18.96 -4.55 -0.98
C THR A 76 -19.98 -3.73 -0.20
N CYS A 77 -19.98 -2.39 -0.35
CA CYS A 77 -20.81 -1.47 0.43
C CYS A 77 -20.46 -1.57 1.93
N CYS A 78 -19.22 -1.89 2.26
CA CYS A 78 -18.73 -2.06 3.64
C CYS A 78 -18.86 -0.77 4.45
N VAL A 79 -18.59 0.36 3.79
CA VAL A 79 -18.60 1.70 4.40
C VAL A 79 -20.00 2.09 4.85
N GLU A 80 -21.01 1.78 4.04
CA GLU A 80 -22.42 2.11 4.32
C GLU A 80 -22.96 1.36 5.54
N ASN A 81 -22.45 0.14 5.77
CA ASN A 81 -22.87 -0.72 6.86
C ASN A 81 -21.96 -0.63 8.11
N ASP A 82 -20.95 0.25 8.09
CA ASP A 82 -19.87 0.37 9.10
C ASP A 82 -19.21 -0.98 9.46
N CYS A 83 -19.17 -1.91 8.50
CA CYS A 83 -18.64 -3.26 8.68
C CYS A 83 -17.12 -3.26 8.50
N LYS A 84 -16.41 -2.87 9.56
CA LYS A 84 -14.96 -2.62 9.52
C LYS A 84 -14.10 -3.88 9.44
N ASP A 85 -14.65 -5.08 9.55
CA ASP A 85 -13.92 -6.35 9.52
C ASP A 85 -14.20 -7.20 8.27
N GLU A 86 -14.97 -6.70 7.30
CA GLU A 86 -15.30 -7.42 6.06
C GLU A 86 -14.05 -7.88 5.29
N TYR A 87 -13.02 -7.03 5.25
CA TYR A 87 -11.76 -7.35 4.57
C TYR A 87 -10.74 -8.05 5.47
N MET A 88 -11.06 -8.40 6.72
CA MET A 88 -10.08 -8.87 7.69
C MET A 88 -9.41 -10.19 7.26
N LEU A 89 -10.19 -11.12 6.69
CA LEU A 89 -9.66 -12.39 6.19
C LEU A 89 -8.74 -12.18 4.99
N ILE A 90 -9.10 -11.27 4.09
CA ILE A 90 -8.30 -10.91 2.90
C ILE A 90 -7.01 -10.21 3.34
N ALA A 91 -7.11 -9.28 4.29
CA ALA A 91 -5.96 -8.59 4.87
C ALA A 91 -4.99 -9.56 5.55
N ALA A 92 -5.50 -10.53 6.32
CA ALA A 92 -4.68 -11.55 6.97
C ALA A 92 -3.97 -12.44 5.93
N HIS A 93 -4.68 -12.79 4.85
CA HIS A 93 -4.10 -13.58 3.76
C HIS A 93 -2.99 -12.80 3.02
N ALA A 94 -3.24 -11.55 2.64
CA ALA A 94 -2.24 -10.68 2.01
C ALA A 94 -1.01 -10.48 2.91
N PHE A 95 -1.23 -10.24 4.21
CA PHE A 95 -0.14 -10.11 5.17
C PHE A 95 0.74 -11.36 5.24
N LYS A 96 0.12 -12.56 5.26
CA LYS A 96 0.83 -13.85 5.26
C LYS A 96 1.65 -14.04 3.99
N LEU A 97 1.11 -13.73 2.81
CA LEU A 97 1.85 -13.78 1.54
C LEU A 97 3.03 -12.81 1.55
N ALA A 98 2.84 -11.59 2.05
CA ALA A 98 3.91 -10.62 2.17
C ALA A 98 5.03 -11.09 3.14
N GLN A 99 4.67 -11.79 4.23
CA GLN A 99 5.66 -12.42 5.12
C GLN A 99 6.45 -13.55 4.44
N GLN A 100 5.87 -14.20 3.43
CA GLN A 100 6.54 -15.21 2.60
C GLN A 100 7.44 -14.60 1.52
N GLY A 101 7.51 -13.27 1.43
CA GLY A 101 8.42 -12.53 0.55
C GLY A 101 7.78 -11.96 -0.71
N PHE A 102 6.46 -12.13 -0.88
CA PHE A 102 5.73 -11.47 -1.97
C PHE A 102 5.71 -9.95 -1.77
N ALA A 103 5.76 -9.19 -2.87
CA ALA A 103 5.49 -7.75 -2.82
C ALA A 103 4.02 -7.54 -2.41
N MET A 104 3.73 -6.46 -1.68
CA MET A 104 2.39 -6.23 -1.14
C MET A 104 1.35 -6.10 -2.25
N GLU A 105 1.71 -5.53 -3.39
CA GLU A 105 0.87 -5.45 -4.59
C GLU A 105 0.43 -6.84 -5.05
N ALA A 106 1.37 -7.77 -5.20
CA ALA A 106 1.10 -9.15 -5.61
C ALA A 106 0.32 -9.92 -4.53
N ALA A 107 0.65 -9.68 -3.26
CA ALA A 107 -0.03 -10.30 -2.13
C ALA A 107 -1.51 -9.87 -2.04
N LEU A 108 -1.81 -8.58 -2.25
CA LEU A 108 -3.17 -8.06 -2.29
C LEU A 108 -3.94 -8.60 -3.49
N TYR A 109 -3.33 -8.58 -4.68
CA TYR A 109 -3.95 -9.13 -5.88
C TYR A 109 -4.35 -10.59 -5.68
N GLN A 110 -3.44 -11.42 -5.18
CA GLN A 110 -3.70 -12.84 -4.94
C GLN A 110 -4.75 -13.06 -3.85
N ALA A 111 -4.72 -12.27 -2.77
CA ALA A 111 -5.69 -12.39 -1.68
C ALA A 111 -7.11 -12.02 -2.14
N LEU A 112 -7.26 -10.93 -2.89
CA LEU A 112 -8.55 -10.50 -3.45
C LEU A 112 -9.07 -11.49 -4.49
N SER A 113 -8.22 -11.94 -5.41
CA SER A 113 -8.59 -12.90 -6.46
C SER A 113 -9.05 -14.23 -5.87
N SER A 114 -8.50 -14.62 -4.71
CA SER A 114 -8.93 -15.84 -4.00
C SER A 114 -10.34 -15.72 -3.39
N SER A 115 -10.86 -14.50 -3.22
CA SER A 115 -12.16 -14.24 -2.57
C SER A 115 -13.25 -13.79 -3.54
N PHE A 116 -12.90 -13.09 -4.63
CA PHE A 116 -13.85 -12.46 -5.55
C PHE A 116 -13.65 -12.85 -7.03
N ASP A 117 -12.84 -13.88 -7.31
CA ASP A 117 -12.37 -14.27 -8.64
C ASP A 117 -11.41 -13.25 -9.30
N GLU A 118 -10.50 -13.76 -10.14
CA GLU A 118 -9.40 -12.97 -10.73
C GLU A 118 -9.89 -11.87 -11.68
N ASP A 119 -10.96 -12.13 -12.44
CA ASP A 119 -11.49 -11.22 -13.45
C ASP A 119 -12.08 -9.92 -12.86
N MET A 120 -12.36 -9.90 -11.55
CA MET A 120 -12.91 -8.74 -10.85
C MET A 120 -11.82 -7.82 -10.27
N VAL A 121 -10.56 -8.26 -10.17
CA VAL A 121 -9.48 -7.51 -9.53
C VAL A 121 -8.71 -6.69 -10.56
N ARG A 122 -8.84 -5.36 -10.50
CA ARG A 122 -8.13 -4.44 -11.41
C ARG A 122 -6.87 -3.87 -10.76
N GLY A 123 -5.85 -3.57 -11.56
CA GLY A 123 -4.60 -2.97 -11.07
C GLY A 123 -4.80 -1.67 -10.29
N GLU A 124 -5.72 -0.81 -10.75
CA GLU A 124 -6.09 0.45 -10.10
C GLU A 124 -6.60 0.24 -8.67
N HIS A 125 -7.35 -0.84 -8.42
CA HIS A 125 -7.83 -1.18 -7.07
C HIS A 125 -6.66 -1.39 -6.11
N ILE A 126 -5.62 -2.09 -6.58
CA ILE A 126 -4.43 -2.39 -5.79
C ILE A 126 -3.59 -1.13 -5.57
N GLU A 127 -3.43 -0.29 -6.59
CA GLU A 127 -2.67 0.95 -6.50
C GLU A 127 -3.26 1.91 -5.45
N ASN A 128 -4.58 2.06 -5.43
CA ASN A 128 -5.27 2.89 -4.44
C ASN A 128 -5.10 2.37 -3.01
N VAL A 129 -5.22 1.05 -2.81
CA VAL A 129 -4.99 0.42 -1.50
C VAL A 129 -3.56 0.65 -1.02
N ILE A 130 -2.57 0.45 -1.90
CA ILE A 130 -1.16 0.64 -1.58
C ILE A 130 -0.86 2.09 -1.25
N ALA A 131 -1.40 3.03 -2.02
CA ALA A 131 -1.22 4.46 -1.78
C ALA A 131 -1.71 4.86 -0.37
N LEU A 132 -2.92 4.43 0.03
CA LEU A 132 -3.38 4.64 1.41
C LEU A 132 -2.50 3.94 2.44
N LEU A 133 -2.10 2.69 2.20
CA LEU A 133 -1.31 1.89 3.13
C LEU A 133 0.04 2.55 3.45
N VAL A 134 0.68 3.15 2.43
CA VAL A 134 1.96 3.85 2.60
C VAL A 134 1.78 5.35 2.91
N GLY A 135 0.56 5.83 3.06
CA GLY A 135 0.25 7.23 3.37
C GLY A 135 0.66 8.19 2.26
N MET A 136 0.59 7.75 1.00
CA MET A 136 0.67 8.62 -0.16
C MET A 136 -0.66 9.36 -0.35
N PRO A 137 -0.63 10.61 -0.86
CA PRO A 137 -1.85 11.27 -1.30
C PRO A 137 -2.41 10.48 -2.49
N VAL A 138 -3.55 9.82 -2.27
CA VAL A 138 -4.35 9.24 -3.37
C VAL A 138 -4.89 10.44 -4.14
N ALA A 139 -4.73 10.47 -5.46
CA ALA A 139 -5.46 11.43 -6.27
C ALA A 139 -6.93 11.24 -5.89
N ALA A 140 -7.60 12.30 -5.43
CA ALA A 140 -9.02 12.24 -5.15
C ALA A 140 -9.67 11.66 -6.40
N VAL A 141 -10.16 10.42 -6.32
CA VAL A 141 -11.09 9.90 -7.31
C VAL A 141 -12.19 10.94 -7.25
N GLU A 142 -12.30 11.77 -8.30
CA GLU A 142 -13.43 12.65 -8.46
C GLU A 142 -14.64 11.71 -8.38
N LEU A 143 -15.31 11.73 -7.23
CA LEU A 143 -16.69 11.31 -7.12
C LEU A 143 -17.39 12.23 -8.10
N ALA A 144 -17.48 11.79 -9.36
CA ALA A 144 -18.37 12.34 -10.35
C ALA A 144 -19.74 12.22 -9.71
N GLY A 145 -20.14 13.31 -9.07
CA GLY A 145 -21.50 13.51 -8.63
C GLY A 145 -22.32 13.49 -9.89
N ASP A 146 -22.93 12.34 -10.17
CA ASP A 146 -24.09 12.24 -11.04
C ASP A 146 -25.16 13.13 -10.44
N THR A 147 -25.06 14.41 -10.79
CA THR A 147 -26.09 15.41 -10.61
C THR A 147 -27.08 15.13 -11.72
N HIS A 148 -27.95 14.14 -11.50
CA HIS A 148 -29.16 14.02 -12.30
C HIS A 148 -30.08 15.19 -11.93
N ALA A 149 -30.03 16.22 -12.77
CA ALA A 149 -31.09 17.18 -12.97
C ALA A 149 -32.22 16.55 -13.82
#